data_AF-W4VKB0-F1
#
_entry.id   AF-W4VKB0-F1
#
_cell.length_a   1.000
_cell.length_b   1.000
_cell.length_c   1.000
_cell.angle_alpha   90.00
_cell.angle_beta   90.00
_cell.angle_gamma   90.00
#
_symmetry.space_group_name_H-M   'P 1'
#
loop_
_entity.id
_entity.type
_entity.pdbx_description
1 polymer ?
#
loop_
_entity_poly.entity_id
_entity_poly.type
_entity_poly.pdbx_seq_one_letter_code
_entity_poly.pdbx_strand_id
1 'polypeptide(L)'
;MKKLFIIYGIYITVNFIYFYFLYPLDSFSDTRYGALSHAFFFTMWPLQLLILFVLIKKTAVIHRLEEKRYKIFLFTSLLVGLDYFSHFPFRVAWYVISKNEGTRTQGFLAWLLESLLSTGLFWISLFVILTGTRFVINRWPLIWGWILWLLLIPIILFVMFVQPIWIDPLFDDFSPIQNGKLKESIIELTTEAGIADSDIFVVNKSEKVSTYNAYVTGIFNHARIVLWDTTIEGMQTSEILFIMAHEIAHYIYQHVYWGNRSVSCIKSIYFIGASKTFTKLEKCLPTTIINKIITNNSHHLNGNTACSAVGITANGNTSRSLCNKTNR
;
A
#
# COMPACT_ATOMS: atom_id res chain seq x y z
N MET A 1 -20.95 -2.57 16.70
CA MET A 1 -20.62 -1.48 15.74
C MET A 1 -20.75 -0.10 16.38
N LYS A 2 -21.88 0.28 17.00
CA LYS A 2 -22.05 1.59 17.67
C LYS A 2 -20.92 1.97 18.65
N LYS A 3 -20.54 1.06 19.56
CA LYS A 3 -19.41 1.26 20.50
C LYS A 3 -18.09 1.62 19.80
N LEU A 4 -17.83 1.04 18.63
CA LEU A 4 -16.58 1.26 17.90
C LEU A 4 -16.51 2.66 17.28
N PHE A 5 -17.62 3.17 16.73
CA PHE A 5 -17.71 4.54 16.25
C PHE A 5 -17.61 5.57 17.39
N ILE A 6 -18.15 5.25 18.57
CA ILE A 6 -17.99 6.11 19.77
C ILE A 6 -16.52 6.16 20.19
N ILE A 7 -15.84 5.01 20.27
CA ILE A 7 -14.41 4.94 20.59
C ILE A 7 -13.59 5.73 19.57
N TYR A 8 -13.88 5.58 18.28
CA TYR A 8 -13.22 6.35 17.24
C TYR A 8 -13.48 7.86 17.36
N GLY A 9 -14.71 8.27 17.66
CA GLY A 9 -15.02 9.68 17.94
C GLY A 9 -14.22 10.24 19.12
N ILE A 10 -14.12 9.50 20.23
CA ILE A 10 -13.28 9.88 21.37
C ILE A 10 -11.82 9.97 20.95
N TYR A 11 -11.31 9.02 20.16
CA TYR A 11 -9.95 9.03 19.65
C TYR A 11 -9.66 10.29 18.83
N ILE A 12 -10.56 10.68 17.91
CA ILE A 12 -10.42 11.93 17.15
C ILE A 12 -10.32 13.12 18.11
N THR A 13 -11.27 13.24 19.04
CA THR A 13 -11.32 14.36 19.98
C THR A 13 -10.04 14.45 20.81
N VAL A 14 -9.55 13.33 21.33
CA VAL A 14 -8.30 13.28 22.11
C VAL A 14 -7.11 13.71 21.26
N ASN A 15 -6.98 13.22 20.02
CA ASN A 15 -5.88 13.61 19.13
C ASN A 15 -5.90 15.10 18.85
N PHE A 16 -7.05 15.66 18.46
CA PHE A 16 -7.15 17.08 18.16
C PHE A 16 -6.90 17.96 19.40
N ILE A 17 -7.40 17.58 20.58
CA ILE A 17 -7.11 18.30 21.82
C ILE A 17 -5.61 18.25 22.14
N TYR A 18 -5.01 17.07 22.07
CA TYR A 18 -3.58 16.90 22.35
C TYR A 18 -2.73 17.73 21.40
N PHE A 19 -2.89 17.56 20.09
CA PHE A 19 -2.09 18.28 19.10
C PHE A 19 -2.33 19.77 19.11
N TYR A 20 -3.57 20.22 19.35
CA TYR A 20 -3.87 21.64 19.33
C TYR A 20 -3.49 22.38 20.62
N PHE A 21 -3.55 21.74 21.79
CA PHE A 21 -3.29 22.42 23.07
C PHE A 21 -2.01 21.97 23.76
N LEU A 22 -1.70 20.67 23.74
CA LEU A 22 -0.68 20.06 24.59
C LEU A 22 0.63 19.73 23.85
N TYR A 23 0.60 19.63 22.52
CA TYR A 23 1.77 19.25 21.74
C TYR A 23 2.84 20.35 21.81
N PRO A 24 4.07 20.02 22.26
CA PRO A 24 5.17 20.97 22.27
C PRO A 24 5.59 21.22 20.82
N LEU A 25 5.39 22.45 20.36
CA LEU A 25 5.79 22.87 19.02
C LEU A 25 6.68 24.09 19.16
N ASP A 26 7.96 23.91 18.85
CA ASP A 26 8.90 25.01 18.68
C ASP A 26 8.92 25.39 17.20
N SER A 27 8.20 26.46 16.84
CA SER A 27 8.12 26.96 15.47
C SER A 27 8.46 28.44 15.40
N PHE A 28 9.06 28.86 14.29
CA PHE A 28 9.32 30.26 13.98
C PHE A 28 8.05 31.05 13.63
N SER A 29 6.92 30.36 13.41
CA SER A 29 5.61 30.97 13.18
C SER A 29 4.70 30.80 14.39
N ASP A 30 3.81 31.78 14.61
CA ASP A 30 2.76 31.74 15.64
C ASP A 30 1.57 30.82 15.28
N THR A 31 1.77 29.88 14.35
CA THR A 31 0.70 29.03 13.83
C THR A 31 0.86 27.59 14.31
N ARG A 32 -0.27 26.94 14.63
CA ARG A 32 -0.27 25.52 15.01
C ARG A 32 -0.34 24.58 13.81
N TYR A 33 0.04 25.05 12.62
CA TYR A 33 -0.07 24.30 11.36
C TYR A 33 0.62 22.93 11.44
N GLY A 34 1.87 22.91 11.90
CA GLY A 34 2.64 21.66 12.06
C GLY A 34 1.96 20.68 13.01
N ALA A 35 1.45 21.16 14.15
CA ALA A 35 0.75 20.30 15.10
C ALA A 35 -0.57 19.76 14.54
N LEU A 36 -1.34 20.60 13.84
CA LEU A 36 -2.57 20.17 13.16
C LEU A 36 -2.31 19.11 12.09
N SER A 37 -1.21 19.22 11.33
CA SER A 37 -0.82 18.21 10.35
C SER A 37 -0.74 16.81 10.97
N HIS A 38 -0.12 16.71 12.15
CA HIS A 38 -0.04 15.46 12.90
C HIS A 38 -1.43 14.99 13.37
N ALA A 39 -2.28 15.89 13.88
CA ALA A 39 -3.64 15.54 14.29
C ALA A 39 -4.45 14.89 13.16
N PHE A 40 -4.37 15.45 11.95
CA PHE A 40 -5.01 14.89 10.75
C PHE A 40 -4.42 13.53 10.39
N PHE A 41 -3.09 13.42 10.34
CA PHE A 41 -2.41 12.17 10.02
C PHE A 41 -2.83 11.02 10.93
N PHE A 42 -2.74 11.21 12.26
CA PHE A 42 -3.09 10.18 13.22
C PHE A 42 -4.59 9.88 13.25
N THR A 43 -5.44 10.88 13.00
CA THR A 43 -6.89 10.67 12.91
C THR A 43 -7.29 9.83 11.71
N MET A 44 -6.72 10.12 10.53
CA MET A 44 -7.12 9.46 9.28
C MET A 44 -6.66 8.00 9.21
N TRP A 45 -5.49 7.68 9.77
CA TRP A 45 -4.88 6.35 9.58
C TRP A 45 -5.75 5.17 10.12
N PRO A 46 -6.34 5.22 11.33
CA PRO A 46 -7.21 4.14 11.82
C PRO A 46 -8.55 4.03 11.09
N LEU A 47 -9.00 5.07 10.39
CA LEU A 47 -10.29 5.09 9.69
C LEU A 47 -10.35 4.00 8.60
N GLN A 48 -9.26 3.83 7.86
CA GLN A 48 -9.18 2.80 6.82
C GLN A 48 -9.28 1.38 7.40
N LEU A 49 -8.61 1.12 8.52
CA LEU A 49 -8.70 -0.15 9.25
C LEU A 49 -10.11 -0.39 9.80
N LEU A 50 -10.76 0.66 10.30
CA LEU A 50 -12.14 0.62 10.78
C LEU A 50 -13.12 0.23 9.66
N ILE A 51 -12.99 0.84 8.47
CA ILE A 51 -13.81 0.53 7.29
C ILE A 51 -13.65 -0.95 6.91
N LEU A 52 -12.40 -1.41 6.79
CA LEU A 52 -12.10 -2.81 6.47
C LEU A 52 -12.67 -3.77 7.51
N PHE A 53 -12.51 -3.47 8.80
CA PHE A 53 -13.04 -4.29 9.89
C PHE A 53 -14.57 -4.40 9.85
N VAL A 54 -15.27 -3.28 9.60
CA VAL A 54 -16.74 -3.26 9.49
C VAL A 54 -17.21 -4.11 8.30
N LEU A 55 -16.50 -4.05 7.17
CA LEU A 55 -16.82 -4.83 5.99
C LEU A 55 -16.56 -6.32 6.19
N ILE A 56 -15.43 -6.67 6.81
CA ILE A 56 -15.08 -8.07 7.10
C ILE A 56 -16.10 -8.72 8.04
N LYS A 57 -16.57 -8.00 9.08
CA LYS A 57 -17.60 -8.51 9.98
C LYS A 57 -18.94 -8.78 9.31
N LYS A 58 -19.22 -8.15 8.17
CA LYS A 58 -20.42 -8.42 7.38
C LYS A 58 -20.12 -9.54 6.39
N THR A 59 -20.05 -10.78 6.88
CA THR A 59 -19.73 -12.00 6.11
C THR A 59 -20.61 -12.19 4.86
N ALA A 60 -21.87 -11.73 4.90
CA ALA A 60 -22.77 -11.73 3.75
C ALA A 60 -22.29 -10.87 2.57
N VAL A 61 -21.49 -9.83 2.83
CA VAL A 61 -20.84 -9.03 1.78
C VAL A 61 -19.77 -9.87 1.13
N ILE A 62 -18.91 -10.53 1.92
CA ILE A 62 -17.81 -11.39 1.43
C ILE A 62 -18.32 -12.57 0.61
N HIS A 63 -19.30 -13.32 1.11
CA HIS A 63 -19.84 -14.49 0.38
C HIS A 63 -20.50 -14.12 -0.94
N ARG A 64 -21.05 -12.91 -1.08
CA ARG A 64 -21.56 -12.46 -2.38
C ARG A 64 -20.43 -12.27 -3.39
N LEU A 65 -19.18 -12.06 -2.98
CA LEU A 65 -18.04 -11.72 -3.85
C LEU A 65 -17.47 -12.88 -4.66
N GLU A 66 -17.76 -14.12 -4.29
CA GLU A 66 -17.04 -15.29 -4.84
C GLU A 66 -17.52 -15.77 -6.21
N GLU A 67 -18.74 -15.42 -6.64
CA GLU A 67 -19.34 -16.16 -7.77
C GLU A 67 -19.00 -15.60 -9.16
N LYS A 68 -18.84 -14.28 -9.35
CA LYS A 68 -18.72 -13.69 -10.70
C LYS A 68 -17.66 -12.58 -10.80
N ARG A 69 -17.11 -12.36 -12.00
CA ARG A 69 -16.01 -11.39 -12.24
C ARG A 69 -16.42 -9.93 -11.97
N TYR A 70 -17.63 -9.52 -12.39
CA TYR A 70 -18.13 -8.15 -12.15
C TYR A 70 -18.33 -7.82 -10.66
N LYS A 71 -18.43 -8.84 -9.79
CA LYS A 71 -18.58 -8.61 -8.35
C LYS A 71 -17.29 -8.09 -7.71
N ILE A 72 -16.12 -8.41 -8.26
CA ILE A 72 -14.82 -7.83 -7.83
C ILE A 72 -14.79 -6.34 -8.14
N PHE A 73 -15.26 -5.95 -9.33
CA PHE A 73 -15.37 -4.56 -9.74
C PHE A 73 -16.25 -3.79 -8.76
N LEU A 74 -17.48 -4.26 -8.51
CA LEU A 74 -18.41 -3.62 -7.59
C LEU A 74 -17.85 -3.49 -6.16
N PHE A 75 -17.15 -4.52 -5.70
CA PHE A 75 -16.52 -4.51 -4.38
C PHE A 75 -15.36 -3.53 -4.29
N THR A 76 -14.51 -3.49 -5.32
CA THR A 76 -13.41 -2.52 -5.39
C THR A 76 -13.97 -1.09 -5.38
N SER A 77 -15.02 -0.84 -6.17
CA SER A 77 -15.71 0.46 -6.20
C SER A 77 -16.35 0.81 -4.86
N LEU A 78 -16.97 -0.17 -4.17
CA LEU A 78 -17.53 0.05 -2.85
C LEU A 78 -16.44 0.36 -1.82
N LEU A 79 -15.34 -0.40 -1.81
CA LEU A 79 -14.22 -0.19 -0.89
C LEU A 79 -13.59 1.19 -1.07
N VAL A 80 -13.18 1.51 -2.30
CA VAL A 80 -12.53 2.78 -2.62
C VAL A 80 -13.49 3.94 -2.43
N GLY A 81 -14.75 3.78 -2.79
CA GLY A 81 -15.78 4.79 -2.55
C GLY A 81 -15.97 5.07 -1.06
N LEU A 82 -16.15 4.02 -0.24
CA LEU A 82 -16.29 4.17 1.21
C LEU A 82 -15.07 4.83 1.84
N ASP A 83 -13.87 4.44 1.41
CA ASP A 83 -12.62 5.08 1.83
C ASP A 83 -12.60 6.57 1.47
N TYR A 84 -12.84 6.89 0.21
CA TYR A 84 -12.81 8.25 -0.30
C TYR A 84 -13.79 9.16 0.45
N PHE A 85 -15.06 8.76 0.53
CA PHE A 85 -16.11 9.55 1.17
C PHE A 85 -15.91 9.70 2.68
N SER A 86 -15.37 8.68 3.36
CA SER A 86 -15.11 8.76 4.79
C SER A 86 -13.95 9.70 5.11
N HIS A 87 -12.93 9.76 4.24
CA HIS A 87 -11.79 10.66 4.39
C HIS A 87 -12.06 12.07 3.83
N PHE A 88 -13.05 12.23 2.95
CA PHE A 88 -13.30 13.50 2.24
C PHE A 88 -13.46 14.72 3.17
N PRO A 89 -14.20 14.66 4.30
CA PRO A 89 -14.29 15.81 5.21
C PRO A 89 -12.93 16.24 5.78
N PHE A 90 -12.09 15.26 6.13
CA PHE A 90 -10.72 15.54 6.62
C PHE A 90 -9.84 16.13 5.53
N ARG A 91 -9.93 15.60 4.30
CA ARG A 91 -9.17 16.11 3.14
C ARG A 91 -9.54 17.56 2.82
N VAL A 92 -10.84 17.89 2.83
CA VAL A 92 -11.31 19.27 2.59
C VAL A 92 -10.90 20.20 3.73
N ALA A 93 -11.04 19.77 4.99
CA ALA A 93 -10.60 20.57 6.14
C ALA A 93 -9.09 20.85 6.08
N TRP A 94 -8.28 19.84 5.74
CA TRP A 94 -6.84 20.01 5.55
C TRP A 94 -6.48 20.91 4.38
N TYR A 95 -7.22 20.82 3.26
CA TYR A 95 -7.08 21.75 2.13
C TYR A 95 -7.29 23.20 2.57
N VAL A 96 -8.39 23.48 3.29
CA VAL A 96 -8.73 24.84 3.75
C VAL A 96 -7.66 25.38 4.70
N ILE A 97 -7.23 24.58 5.67
CA ILE A 97 -6.16 24.96 6.62
C ILE A 97 -4.86 25.26 5.86
N SER A 98 -4.44 24.37 4.96
CA SER A 98 -3.21 24.57 4.17
C SER A 98 -3.28 25.80 3.27
N LYS A 99 -4.47 26.11 2.73
CA LYS A 99 -4.69 27.28 1.89
C LYS A 99 -4.63 28.57 2.70
N ASN A 100 -5.25 28.60 3.88
CA ASN A 100 -5.24 29.76 4.77
C ASN A 100 -3.85 30.06 5.34
N GLU A 101 -3.07 29.02 5.60
CA GLU A 101 -1.69 29.12 6.08
C GLU A 101 -0.67 29.41 4.96
N GLY A 102 -1.13 29.60 3.71
CA GLY A 102 -0.26 29.93 2.57
C GLY A 102 0.66 28.81 2.10
N THR A 103 0.55 27.61 2.67
CA THR A 103 1.35 26.43 2.29
C THR A 103 0.88 25.79 0.99
N ARG A 104 -0.38 26.01 0.61
CA ARG A 104 -1.00 25.49 -0.62
C ARG A 104 -1.39 26.62 -1.57
N THR A 105 -0.77 26.65 -2.74
CA THR A 105 -1.06 27.61 -3.82
C THR A 105 -2.11 27.08 -4.81
N GLN A 106 -2.26 25.75 -4.90
CA GLN A 106 -3.24 25.08 -5.76
C GLN A 106 -4.68 25.60 -5.56
N GLY A 107 -5.46 25.65 -6.65
CA GLY A 107 -6.90 25.88 -6.61
C GLY A 107 -7.70 24.64 -6.21
N PHE A 108 -8.92 24.83 -5.70
CA PHE A 108 -9.73 23.73 -5.16
C PHE A 108 -10.13 22.70 -6.23
N LEU A 109 -10.50 23.16 -7.44
CA LEU A 109 -10.88 22.26 -8.53
C LEU A 109 -9.70 21.42 -9.01
N ALA A 110 -8.52 22.03 -9.19
CA ALA A 110 -7.31 21.31 -9.56
C ALA A 110 -6.94 20.26 -8.50
N TRP A 111 -6.96 20.65 -7.22
CA TRP A 111 -6.75 19.74 -6.10
C TRP A 111 -7.74 18.57 -6.10
N LEU A 112 -9.03 18.84 -6.33
CA LEU A 112 -10.07 17.82 -6.37
C LEU A 112 -9.89 16.86 -7.55
N LEU A 113 -9.54 17.37 -8.73
CA LEU A 113 -9.28 16.55 -9.92
C LEU A 113 -8.06 15.64 -9.71
N GLU A 114 -6.97 16.15 -9.14
CA GLU A 114 -5.81 15.32 -8.79
C GLU A 114 -6.15 14.27 -7.72
N SER A 115 -6.96 14.64 -6.72
CA SER A 115 -7.46 13.69 -5.71
C SER A 115 -8.29 12.57 -6.34
N LEU A 116 -9.15 12.89 -7.31
CA LEU A 116 -9.94 11.91 -8.06
C LEU A 116 -9.07 11.04 -8.98
N LEU A 117 -8.09 11.63 -9.66
CA LEU A 117 -7.12 10.90 -10.49
C LEU A 117 -6.33 9.89 -9.65
N SER A 118 -5.78 10.33 -8.52
CA SER A 118 -5.07 9.49 -7.56
C SER A 118 -5.96 8.35 -7.04
N THR A 119 -7.22 8.66 -6.72
CA THR A 119 -8.22 7.65 -6.30
C THR A 119 -8.52 6.65 -7.42
N GLY A 120 -8.57 7.10 -8.68
CA GLY A 120 -8.75 6.24 -9.85
C GLY A 120 -7.58 5.29 -10.07
N LEU A 121 -6.34 5.77 -9.97
CA LEU A 121 -5.13 4.93 -10.06
C LEU A 121 -5.08 3.90 -8.92
N PHE A 122 -5.46 4.30 -7.71
CA PHE A 122 -5.58 3.38 -6.58
C PHE A 122 -6.65 2.32 -6.83
N TRP A 123 -7.81 2.70 -7.37
CA TRP A 123 -8.87 1.76 -7.73
C TRP A 123 -8.40 0.73 -8.77
N ILE A 124 -7.70 1.17 -9.83
CA ILE A 124 -7.16 0.27 -10.87
C ILE A 124 -6.19 -0.72 -10.23
N SER A 125 -5.26 -0.22 -9.43
CA SER A 125 -4.25 -1.03 -8.74
C SER A 125 -4.91 -2.08 -7.83
N LEU A 126 -5.86 -1.66 -7.00
CA LEU A 126 -6.58 -2.55 -6.11
C LEU A 126 -7.41 -3.60 -6.87
N PHE A 127 -8.08 -3.20 -7.95
CA PHE A 127 -8.85 -4.11 -8.80
C PHE A 127 -7.98 -5.21 -9.42
N VAL A 128 -6.80 -4.84 -9.95
CA VAL A 128 -5.82 -5.79 -10.49
C VAL A 128 -5.32 -6.74 -9.41
N ILE A 129 -4.96 -6.21 -8.24
CA ILE A 129 -4.48 -7.01 -7.10
C ILE A 129 -5.55 -8.02 -6.64
N LEU A 130 -6.80 -7.58 -6.47
CA LEU A 130 -7.89 -8.46 -6.03
C LEU A 130 -8.22 -9.53 -7.07
N THR A 131 -8.20 -9.16 -8.35
CA THR A 131 -8.45 -10.11 -9.45
C THR A 131 -7.32 -11.14 -9.56
N GLY A 132 -6.06 -10.70 -9.51
CA GLY A 132 -4.88 -11.58 -9.51
C GLY A 132 -4.85 -12.49 -8.29
N THR A 133 -5.16 -11.96 -7.11
CA THR A 133 -5.27 -12.73 -5.86
C THR A 133 -6.30 -13.84 -5.98
N ARG A 134 -7.52 -13.53 -6.46
CA ARG A 134 -8.57 -14.53 -6.69
C ARG A 134 -8.13 -15.60 -7.69
N PHE A 135 -7.46 -15.20 -8.77
CA PHE A 135 -6.95 -16.16 -9.76
C PHE A 135 -5.97 -17.15 -9.14
N VAL A 136 -5.01 -16.65 -8.34
CA VAL A 136 -4.01 -17.48 -7.67
C VAL A 136 -4.65 -18.41 -6.64
N ILE A 137 -5.59 -17.92 -5.83
CA ILE A 137 -6.34 -18.73 -4.86
C ILE A 137 -7.09 -19.87 -5.55
N ASN A 138 -7.80 -19.57 -6.64
CA ASN A 138 -8.59 -20.57 -7.36
C ASN A 138 -7.73 -21.63 -8.05
N ARG A 139 -6.52 -21.27 -8.52
CA ARG A 139 -5.64 -22.18 -9.23
C ARG A 139 -4.78 -23.03 -8.28
N TRP A 140 -4.33 -22.46 -7.17
CA TRP A 140 -3.39 -23.10 -6.25
C TRP A 140 -3.82 -22.96 -4.78
N PRO A 141 -4.96 -23.55 -4.37
CA PRO A 141 -5.55 -23.32 -3.04
C PRO A 141 -4.68 -23.77 -1.86
N LEU A 142 -3.71 -24.67 -2.06
CA LEU A 142 -2.82 -25.13 -0.97
C LEU A 142 -1.58 -24.24 -0.77
N ILE A 143 -1.16 -23.52 -1.82
CA ILE A 143 0.10 -22.75 -1.83
C ILE A 143 -0.09 -21.30 -2.29
N TRP A 144 -1.34 -20.83 -2.47
CA TRP A 144 -1.66 -19.49 -2.96
C TRP A 144 -0.94 -18.42 -2.16
N GLY A 145 -0.79 -18.64 -0.85
CA GLY A 145 -0.12 -17.70 0.01
C GLY A 145 1.33 -17.50 -0.42
N TRP A 146 2.09 -18.61 -0.52
CA TRP A 146 3.49 -18.57 -0.94
C TRP A 146 3.67 -17.96 -2.33
N ILE A 147 2.74 -18.24 -3.25
CA ILE A 147 2.75 -17.65 -4.58
C ILE A 147 2.56 -16.13 -4.51
N LEU A 148 1.55 -15.63 -3.79
CA LEU A 148 1.34 -14.18 -3.66
C LEU A 148 2.49 -13.48 -2.95
N TRP A 149 3.06 -14.11 -1.93
CA TRP A 149 4.24 -13.59 -1.24
C TRP A 149 5.44 -13.47 -2.19
N LEU A 150 5.72 -14.51 -2.98
CA LEU A 150 6.81 -14.50 -3.95
C LEU A 150 6.56 -13.47 -5.07
N LEU A 151 5.31 -13.32 -5.52
CA LEU A 151 4.91 -12.32 -6.51
C LEU A 151 4.99 -10.88 -5.99
N LEU A 152 4.87 -10.67 -4.67
CA LEU A 152 4.88 -9.33 -4.09
C LEU A 152 6.24 -8.62 -4.29
N ILE A 153 7.35 -9.36 -4.23
CA ILE A 153 8.71 -8.82 -4.37
C ILE A 153 8.90 -8.16 -5.76
N PRO A 154 8.72 -8.86 -6.90
CA PRO A 154 8.86 -8.25 -8.21
C PRO A 154 7.80 -7.18 -8.48
N ILE A 155 6.59 -7.28 -7.91
CA ILE A 155 5.56 -6.23 -8.04
C ILE A 155 6.01 -4.94 -7.35
N ILE A 156 6.53 -5.00 -6.13
CA ILE A 156 7.03 -3.82 -5.42
C ILE A 156 8.18 -3.19 -6.19
N LEU A 157 9.16 -4.00 -6.63
CA LEU A 157 10.27 -3.52 -7.43
C LEU A 157 9.76 -2.83 -8.71
N PHE A 158 8.83 -3.47 -9.43
CA PHE A 158 8.22 -2.91 -10.63
C PHE A 158 7.56 -1.55 -10.37
N VAL A 159 6.76 -1.43 -9.29
CA VAL A 159 6.13 -0.15 -8.92
C VAL A 159 7.17 0.91 -8.57
N MET A 160 8.29 0.55 -7.92
CA MET A 160 9.38 1.48 -7.64
C MET A 160 10.01 2.08 -8.91
N PHE A 161 10.01 1.35 -10.03
CA PHE A 161 10.48 1.88 -11.32
C PHE A 161 9.40 2.67 -12.05
N VAL A 162 8.18 2.12 -12.10
CA VAL A 162 7.08 2.72 -12.88
C VAL A 162 6.60 4.02 -12.25
N GLN A 163 6.58 4.12 -10.92
CA GLN A 163 6.05 5.29 -10.23
C GLN A 163 6.76 6.59 -10.64
N PRO A 164 8.09 6.77 -10.45
CA PRO A 164 8.74 8.03 -10.75
C PRO A 164 8.77 8.38 -12.24
N ILE A 165 8.68 7.39 -13.13
CA ILE A 165 8.81 7.62 -14.58
C ILE A 165 7.43 7.84 -15.22
N TRP A 166 6.39 7.12 -14.79
CA TRP A 166 5.09 7.08 -15.50
C TRP A 166 3.92 7.57 -14.65
N ILE A 167 3.99 7.46 -13.32
CA ILE A 167 2.90 7.88 -12.43
C ILE A 167 3.10 9.32 -11.99
N ASP A 168 4.29 9.66 -11.51
CA ASP A 168 4.58 11.00 -11.00
C ASP A 168 4.40 12.09 -12.08
N PRO A 169 4.78 11.88 -13.36
CA PRO A 169 4.50 12.84 -14.43
C PRO A 169 3.02 13.03 -14.78
N LEU A 170 2.11 12.20 -14.27
CA LEU A 170 0.67 12.45 -14.41
C LEU A 170 0.19 13.56 -13.45
N PHE A 171 0.96 13.83 -12.41
CA PHE A 171 0.64 14.84 -11.41
C PHE A 171 1.46 16.09 -11.62
N ASP A 172 2.76 15.97 -11.86
CA ASP A 172 3.67 17.12 -11.87
C ASP A 172 4.54 17.16 -13.12
N ASP A 173 4.94 18.36 -13.52
CA ASP A 173 5.81 18.55 -14.67
C ASP A 173 7.28 18.47 -14.26
N PHE A 174 8.01 17.55 -14.89
CA PHE A 174 9.43 17.36 -14.71
C PHE A 174 10.19 17.94 -15.89
N SER A 175 11.21 18.75 -15.60
CA SER A 175 12.12 19.30 -16.61
C SER A 175 13.58 19.06 -16.21
N PRO A 176 14.51 18.87 -17.15
CA PRO A 176 15.94 18.84 -16.83
C PRO A 176 16.37 20.18 -16.22
N ILE A 177 17.24 20.15 -15.22
CA ILE A 177 17.77 21.39 -14.64
C ILE A 177 18.55 22.18 -15.70
N GLN A 178 18.34 23.50 -15.72
CA GLN A 178 19.06 24.40 -16.61
C GLN A 178 20.57 24.36 -16.32
N ASN A 179 21.38 24.57 -17.35
CA ASN A 179 22.82 24.67 -17.18
C ASN A 179 23.16 25.93 -16.37
N GLY A 180 24.07 25.78 -15.40
CA GLY A 180 24.50 26.87 -14.54
C GLY A 180 25.25 26.37 -13.31
N LYS A 181 25.69 27.31 -12.47
CA LYS A 181 26.53 27.02 -11.29
C LYS A 181 25.94 25.99 -10.34
N LEU A 182 24.62 26.02 -10.13
CA LEU A 182 23.94 25.05 -9.25
C LEU A 182 24.06 23.63 -9.78
N LYS A 183 23.80 23.42 -11.08
CA LYS A 183 23.94 22.12 -11.73
C LYS A 183 25.38 21.61 -11.63
N GLU A 184 26.35 22.47 -11.93
CA GLU A 184 27.77 22.13 -11.84
C GLU A 184 28.16 21.72 -10.41
N SER A 185 27.71 22.48 -9.40
CA SER A 185 28.00 22.18 -7.99
C SER A 185 27.37 20.85 -7.54
N ILE A 186 26.16 20.52 -8.02
CA ILE A 186 25.52 19.23 -7.72
C ILE A 186 26.28 18.08 -8.40
N ILE A 187 26.73 18.27 -9.65
CA ILE A 187 27.53 17.26 -10.36
C ILE A 187 28.87 17.03 -9.67
N GLU A 188 29.52 18.09 -9.19
CA GLU A 188 30.76 17.97 -8.41
C GLU A 188 30.51 17.18 -7.12
N LEU A 189 29.43 17.49 -6.40
CA LEU A 189 29.03 16.78 -5.18
C LEU A 189 28.73 15.31 -5.43
N THR A 190 28.00 14.95 -6.49
CA THR A 190 27.71 13.55 -6.83
C THR A 190 28.97 12.81 -7.26
N THR A 191 29.85 13.47 -8.00
CA THR A 191 31.14 12.90 -8.44
C THR A 191 32.04 12.60 -7.26
N GLU A 192 32.18 13.54 -6.32
CA GLU A 192 32.94 13.34 -5.07
C GLU A 192 32.36 12.19 -4.24
N ALA A 193 31.04 12.05 -4.25
CA ALA A 193 30.34 10.98 -3.55
C ALA A 193 30.35 9.62 -4.28
N GLY A 194 31.00 9.52 -5.45
CA GLY A 194 31.17 8.28 -6.21
C GLY A 194 29.98 7.89 -7.09
N ILE A 195 29.06 8.83 -7.37
CA ILE A 195 27.91 8.63 -8.27
C ILE A 195 28.29 9.16 -9.65
N ALA A 196 28.62 8.25 -10.57
CA ALA A 196 29.14 8.60 -11.89
C ALA A 196 28.07 9.16 -12.86
N ASP A 197 26.83 8.65 -12.78
CA ASP A 197 25.73 9.04 -13.66
C ASP A 197 24.55 9.54 -12.83
N SER A 198 24.30 10.85 -12.89
CA SER A 198 23.15 11.46 -12.23
C SER A 198 22.32 12.34 -13.18
N ASP A 199 21.06 11.98 -13.36
CA ASP A 199 20.09 12.86 -14.03
C ASP A 199 19.50 13.83 -13.01
N ILE A 200 19.57 15.13 -13.30
CA ILE A 200 19.07 16.18 -12.40
C ILE A 200 17.84 16.83 -13.02
N PHE A 201 16.71 16.71 -12.32
CA PHE A 201 15.41 17.25 -12.72
C PHE A 201 14.93 18.32 -11.73
N VAL A 202 14.14 19.25 -12.26
CA VAL A 202 13.35 20.22 -11.51
C VAL A 202 11.87 19.89 -11.72
N VAL A 203 11.11 19.88 -10.63
CA VAL A 203 9.66 19.70 -10.65
C VAL A 203 8.97 21.01 -10.33
N ASN A 204 8.01 21.39 -11.16
CA ASN A 204 7.14 22.51 -10.89
C ASN A 204 6.17 22.17 -9.74
N LYS A 205 6.47 22.69 -8.55
CA LYS A 205 5.67 22.52 -7.33
C LYS A 205 5.10 23.83 -6.83
N SER A 206 5.64 24.97 -7.24
CA SER A 206 5.17 26.31 -6.87
C SER A 206 3.70 26.53 -7.21
N GLU A 207 3.18 25.90 -8.27
CA GLU A 207 1.75 25.92 -8.63
C GLU A 207 0.83 25.25 -7.59
N LYS A 208 1.40 24.37 -6.76
CA LYS A 208 0.64 23.55 -5.82
C LYS A 208 0.91 23.87 -4.36
N VAL A 209 2.17 24.05 -4.01
CA VAL A 209 2.66 24.24 -2.64
C VAL A 209 3.80 25.24 -2.61
N SER A 210 4.03 25.86 -1.45
CA SER A 210 5.16 26.76 -1.19
C SER A 210 6.26 26.13 -0.34
N THR A 211 6.10 24.86 0.05
CA THR A 211 7.08 24.14 0.87
C THR A 211 8.29 23.71 0.04
N TYR A 212 9.40 23.44 0.72
CA TYR A 212 10.66 23.01 0.11
C TYR A 212 10.82 21.49 0.18
N ASN A 213 11.43 20.91 -0.85
CA ASN A 213 11.79 19.50 -0.88
C ASN A 213 12.82 19.22 -1.98
N ALA A 214 13.63 18.22 -1.74
CA ALA A 214 14.50 17.59 -2.72
C ALA A 214 14.60 16.12 -2.37
N TYR A 215 14.76 15.26 -3.37
CA TYR A 215 14.92 13.84 -3.14
C TYR A 215 15.81 13.19 -4.18
N VAL A 216 16.45 12.10 -3.78
CA VAL A 216 17.26 11.26 -4.66
C VAL A 216 16.61 9.89 -4.77
N THR A 217 16.34 9.48 -6.00
CA THR A 217 15.88 8.11 -6.33
C THR A 217 16.88 7.45 -7.27
N GLY A 218 16.72 6.17 -7.54
CA GLY A 218 17.54 5.44 -8.51
C GLY A 218 18.08 4.13 -7.97
N ILE A 219 18.76 3.39 -8.83
CA ILE A 219 19.26 2.05 -8.53
C ILE A 219 20.71 1.93 -8.99
N PHE A 220 21.52 1.30 -8.14
CA PHE A 220 22.94 1.07 -8.35
C PHE A 220 23.72 2.39 -8.56
N ASN A 221 24.24 2.61 -9.76
CA ASN A 221 25.08 3.75 -10.08
C ASN A 221 24.34 4.85 -10.87
N HIS A 222 23.04 4.65 -11.14
CA HIS A 222 22.21 5.65 -11.81
C HIS A 222 21.32 6.33 -10.77
N ALA A 223 21.67 7.56 -10.42
CA ALA A 223 20.89 8.39 -9.53
C ALA A 223 20.00 9.34 -10.33
N ARG A 224 18.77 9.50 -9.88
CA ARG A 224 17.84 10.52 -10.35
C ARG A 224 17.62 11.51 -9.21
N ILE A 225 18.18 12.69 -9.38
CA ILE A 225 18.08 13.80 -8.44
C ILE A 225 16.91 14.67 -8.87
N VAL A 226 16.02 14.98 -7.92
CA VAL A 226 14.85 15.81 -8.18
C VAL A 226 14.77 16.92 -7.15
N LEU A 227 14.78 18.17 -7.63
CA LEU A 227 14.58 19.36 -6.81
C LEU A 227 13.22 19.99 -7.11
N TRP A 228 12.58 20.55 -6.10
CA TRP A 228 11.40 21.40 -6.32
C TRP A 228 11.85 22.80 -6.73
N ASP A 229 11.14 23.41 -7.68
CA ASP A 229 11.31 24.82 -8.07
C ASP A 229 11.29 25.78 -6.87
N THR A 230 10.37 25.56 -5.93
CA THR A 230 10.28 26.32 -4.67
C THR A 230 11.58 26.29 -3.87
N THR A 231 12.32 25.19 -3.91
CA THR A 231 13.59 25.04 -3.18
C THR A 231 14.71 25.80 -3.87
N ILE A 232 14.71 25.78 -5.21
CA ILE A 232 15.69 26.50 -6.02
C ILE A 232 15.50 28.02 -5.89
N GLU A 233 14.25 28.48 -5.85
CA GLU A 233 13.91 29.90 -5.74
C GLU A 233 13.98 30.42 -4.30
N GLY A 234 13.67 29.57 -3.31
CA GLY A 234 13.53 29.96 -1.91
C GLY A 234 14.78 29.81 -1.04
N MET A 235 15.84 29.14 -1.52
CA MET A 235 17.05 28.88 -0.75
C MET A 235 18.32 29.35 -1.47
N GLN A 236 19.36 29.66 -0.70
CA GLN A 236 20.68 29.93 -1.24
C GLN A 236 21.33 28.64 -1.74
N THR A 237 22.22 28.77 -2.73
CA THR A 237 22.92 27.61 -3.32
C THR A 237 23.63 26.74 -2.27
N SER A 238 24.25 27.35 -1.25
CA SER A 238 24.91 26.62 -0.16
C SER A 238 23.94 25.77 0.66
N GLU A 239 22.73 26.28 0.93
CA GLU A 239 21.68 25.56 1.67
C GLU A 239 21.13 24.40 0.84
N ILE A 240 20.94 24.61 -0.47
CA ILE A 240 20.53 23.55 -1.41
C ILE A 240 21.58 22.44 -1.43
N LEU A 241 22.87 22.78 -1.53
CA LEU A 241 23.96 21.80 -1.55
C LEU A 241 24.05 21.01 -0.24
N PHE A 242 23.81 21.66 0.90
CA PHE A 242 23.75 20.98 2.21
C PHE A 242 22.63 19.93 2.24
N ILE A 243 21.42 20.28 1.80
CA ILE A 243 20.29 19.34 1.73
C ILE A 243 20.59 18.24 0.73
N MET A 244 21.16 18.56 -0.43
CA MET A 244 21.54 17.57 -1.43
C MET A 244 22.58 16.59 -0.91
N ALA A 245 23.57 17.05 -0.13
CA ALA A 245 24.55 16.17 0.49
C ALA A 245 23.88 15.19 1.47
N HIS A 246 22.87 15.65 2.23
CA HIS A 246 22.07 14.79 3.09
C HIS A 246 21.30 13.72 2.29
N GLU A 247 20.59 14.12 1.23
CA GLU A 247 19.82 13.19 0.39
C GLU A 247 20.72 12.20 -0.38
N ILE A 248 21.88 12.64 -0.85
CA ILE A 248 22.90 11.78 -1.48
C ILE A 248 23.46 10.78 -0.47
N ALA A 249 23.68 11.18 0.78
CA ALA A 249 24.09 10.25 1.83
C ALA A 249 23.02 9.16 2.05
N HIS A 250 21.73 9.51 2.07
CA HIS A 250 20.64 8.53 2.12
C HIS A 250 20.67 7.51 0.97
N TYR A 251 21.03 7.97 -0.23
CA TYR A 251 21.22 7.12 -1.41
C TYR A 251 22.41 6.16 -1.25
N ILE A 252 23.58 6.68 -0.86
CA ILE A 252 24.83 5.92 -0.72
C ILE A 252 24.72 4.86 0.37
N TYR A 253 24.19 5.24 1.55
CA TYR A 253 23.97 4.30 2.65
C TYR A 253 22.76 3.39 2.42
N GLN A 254 22.11 3.49 1.26
CA GLN A 254 21.01 2.63 0.85
C GLN A 254 19.86 2.60 1.87
N HIS A 255 19.60 3.72 2.55
CA HIS A 255 18.61 3.79 3.62
C HIS A 255 17.22 3.38 3.13
N VAL A 256 16.86 3.72 1.90
CA VAL A 256 15.61 3.29 1.25
C VAL A 256 15.57 1.78 1.06
N TYR A 257 16.66 1.15 0.62
CA TYR A 257 16.73 -0.30 0.44
C TYR A 257 16.66 -1.05 1.77
N TRP A 258 17.38 -0.59 2.79
CA TRP A 258 17.32 -1.16 4.13
C TRP A 258 15.93 -1.03 4.75
N GLY A 259 15.28 0.12 4.58
CA GLY A 259 13.89 0.32 4.98
C GLY A 259 12.94 -0.66 4.29
N ASN A 260 13.01 -0.74 2.95
CA ASN A 260 12.15 -1.63 2.16
C ASN A 260 12.39 -3.11 2.46
N ARG A 261 13.65 -3.51 2.67
CA ARG A 261 14.02 -4.87 3.07
C ARG A 261 13.44 -5.21 4.44
N SER A 262 13.60 -4.32 5.41
CA SER A 262 13.10 -4.53 6.78
C SER A 262 11.57 -4.69 6.79
N VAL A 263 10.85 -3.83 6.08
CA VAL A 263 9.39 -3.94 5.93
C VAL A 263 8.98 -5.24 5.23
N SER A 264 9.70 -5.63 4.17
CA SER A 264 9.44 -6.88 3.46
C SER A 264 9.67 -8.10 4.35
N CYS A 265 10.74 -8.13 5.14
CA CYS A 265 11.03 -9.20 6.09
C CYS A 265 9.94 -9.30 7.17
N ILE A 266 9.50 -8.18 7.74
CA ILE A 266 8.42 -8.16 8.74
C ILE A 266 7.12 -8.71 8.14
N LYS A 267 6.73 -8.22 6.95
CA LYS A 267 5.54 -8.69 6.23
C LYS A 267 5.61 -10.19 5.94
N SER A 268 6.81 -10.71 5.63
CA SER A 268 7.05 -12.14 5.40
C SER A 268 6.78 -12.98 6.65
N ILE A 269 7.20 -12.51 7.82
CA ILE A 269 6.97 -13.19 9.11
C ILE A 269 5.47 -13.25 9.42
N TYR A 270 4.75 -12.13 9.29
CA TYR A 270 3.30 -12.08 9.47
C TYR A 270 2.56 -13.01 8.50
N PHE A 271 3.03 -13.08 7.26
CA PHE A 271 2.42 -13.89 6.22
C PHE A 271 2.59 -15.41 6.46
N ILE A 272 3.78 -15.84 6.93
CA ILE A 272 4.01 -17.23 7.34
C ILE A 272 3.13 -17.59 8.55
N GLY A 273 2.93 -16.67 9.50
CA GLY A 273 2.01 -16.86 10.62
C GLY A 273 0.54 -16.99 10.18
N ALA A 274 0.10 -16.12 9.26
CA ALA A 274 -1.26 -16.11 8.74
C ALA A 274 -1.57 -17.37 7.92
N SER A 275 -0.67 -17.78 7.01
CA SER A 275 -0.87 -18.97 6.16
C SER A 275 -0.96 -20.28 6.97
N LYS A 276 -0.14 -20.44 8.02
CA LYS A 276 -0.24 -21.58 8.96
C LYS A 276 -1.55 -21.59 9.74
N THR A 277 -2.07 -20.42 10.11
CA THR A 277 -3.35 -20.29 10.82
C THR A 277 -4.53 -20.59 9.89
N PHE A 278 -4.46 -20.12 8.65
CA PHE A 278 -5.48 -20.35 7.63
C PHE A 278 -5.58 -21.82 7.23
N THR A 279 -4.45 -22.50 6.98
CA THR A 279 -4.43 -23.96 6.71
C THR A 279 -4.88 -24.81 7.90
N LYS A 280 -4.65 -24.34 9.14
CA LYS A 280 -5.16 -25.00 10.35
C LYS A 280 -6.67 -24.83 10.50
N LEU A 281 -7.21 -23.66 10.18
CA LEU A 281 -8.65 -23.39 10.15
C LEU A 281 -9.36 -24.20 9.05
N GLU A 282 -8.72 -24.38 7.89
CA GLU A 282 -9.25 -25.19 6.78
C GLU A 282 -9.33 -26.68 7.13
N LYS A 283 -8.35 -27.20 7.89
CA LYS A 283 -8.40 -28.56 8.46
C LYS A 283 -9.44 -28.74 9.58
N CYS A 284 -9.90 -27.65 10.19
CA CYS A 284 -10.96 -27.66 11.20
C CYS A 284 -12.37 -27.45 10.62
N LEU A 285 -12.49 -27.15 9.32
CA LEU A 285 -13.78 -27.14 8.64
C LEU A 285 -14.25 -28.59 8.39
N PRO A 286 -15.50 -28.93 8.70
CA PRO A 286 -15.99 -30.30 8.55
C PRO A 286 -15.88 -30.77 7.10
N THR A 287 -15.41 -32.01 6.93
CA THR A 287 -15.13 -32.72 5.68
C THR A 287 -16.27 -32.74 4.65
N THR A 288 -17.48 -32.38 5.06
CA THR A 288 -18.66 -32.21 4.20
C THR A 288 -18.55 -31.04 3.21
N ILE A 289 -17.76 -30.00 3.50
CA ILE A 289 -17.58 -28.85 2.58
C ILE A 289 -16.52 -29.15 1.52
N ILE A 290 -15.42 -29.82 1.91
CA ILE A 290 -14.33 -30.22 1.01
C ILE A 290 -14.85 -31.22 -0.03
N ASN A 291 -15.66 -32.20 0.37
CA ASN A 291 -16.26 -33.17 -0.56
C ASN A 291 -17.22 -32.51 -1.56
N LYS A 292 -17.89 -31.40 -1.19
CA LYS A 292 -18.83 -30.68 -2.07
C LYS A 292 -18.13 -29.81 -3.12
N ILE A 293 -16.90 -29.37 -2.84
CA ILE A 293 -16.04 -28.66 -3.80
C ILE A 293 -15.41 -29.64 -4.79
N ILE A 294 -15.05 -30.85 -4.34
CA ILE A 294 -14.48 -31.90 -5.20
C ILE A 294 -15.55 -32.51 -6.13
N THR A 295 -16.79 -32.75 -5.66
CA THR A 295 -17.85 -33.34 -6.49
C THR A 295 -18.47 -32.39 -7.51
N ASN A 296 -18.45 -31.07 -7.28
CA ASN A 296 -18.96 -30.11 -8.26
C ASN A 296 -18.05 -29.93 -9.49
N ASN A 297 -16.77 -30.34 -9.42
CA ASN A 297 -15.87 -30.37 -10.58
C ASN A 297 -15.90 -31.68 -11.36
N SER A 298 -16.49 -32.76 -10.82
CA SER A 298 -16.60 -34.05 -11.52
C SER A 298 -17.79 -34.16 -12.49
N HIS A 299 -18.72 -33.19 -12.50
CA HIS A 299 -19.86 -33.21 -13.42
C HIS A 299 -19.51 -32.87 -14.88
N HIS A 300 -18.23 -32.60 -15.21
CA HIS A 300 -17.78 -32.34 -16.58
C HIS A 300 -16.94 -33.46 -17.20
N LEU A 301 -16.77 -34.61 -16.55
CA LEU A 301 -16.08 -35.77 -17.12
C LEU A 301 -16.99 -37.00 -17.12
N ASN A 302 -17.94 -37.02 -18.05
CA ASN A 302 -18.57 -38.27 -18.49
C ASN A 302 -17.58 -39.00 -19.40
N GLY A 303 -17.07 -40.14 -18.94
CA GLY A 303 -16.24 -41.02 -19.75
C GLY A 303 -15.62 -42.12 -18.91
N ASN A 304 -16.23 -43.31 -18.96
CA ASN A 304 -15.74 -44.57 -18.40
C ASN A 304 -14.21 -44.68 -18.36
N THR A 305 -13.63 -44.81 -17.17
CA THR A 305 -12.48 -45.70 -16.92
C THR A 305 -12.34 -45.96 -15.42
N ALA A 306 -12.43 -47.23 -15.06
CA ALA A 306 -12.04 -47.74 -13.76
C ALA A 306 -10.52 -47.60 -13.56
N CYS A 307 -10.05 -47.24 -12.35
CA CYS A 307 -9.01 -47.98 -11.64
C CYS A 307 -8.52 -47.29 -10.36
N SER A 308 -8.32 -48.16 -9.36
CA SER A 308 -7.29 -48.11 -8.31
C SER A 308 -7.41 -47.06 -7.19
N ALA A 309 -8.07 -47.50 -6.12
CA ALA A 309 -7.81 -47.03 -4.77
C ALA A 309 -6.33 -47.28 -4.40
N VAL A 310 -5.54 -46.22 -4.24
CA VAL A 310 -4.29 -46.26 -3.48
C VAL A 310 -4.61 -45.74 -2.08
N GLY A 311 -4.80 -46.67 -1.16
CA GLY A 311 -4.96 -46.38 0.27
C GLY A 311 -3.64 -45.97 0.89
N ILE A 312 -3.59 -44.77 1.46
CA ILE A 312 -2.58 -44.41 2.46
C ILE A 312 -3.19 -44.74 3.82
N THR A 313 -2.78 -45.86 4.39
CA THR A 313 -3.13 -46.27 5.76
C THR A 313 -2.40 -45.41 6.78
N ALA A 314 -3.16 -44.72 7.64
CA ALA A 314 -2.66 -44.14 8.87
C ALA A 314 -3.31 -44.84 10.07
N ASN A 315 -2.46 -45.15 11.04
CA ASN A 315 -2.71 -45.63 12.40
C ASN A 315 -3.06 -47.11 12.61
N GLY A 316 -2.09 -47.78 13.23
CA GLY A 316 -2.29 -49.01 13.94
C GLY A 316 -3.25 -48.83 15.12
N ASN A 317 -4.16 -49.77 15.23
CA ASN A 317 -4.50 -50.35 16.51
C ASN A 317 -4.93 -51.80 16.24
N THR A 318 -4.11 -52.72 16.74
CA THR A 318 -4.39 -54.14 16.79
C THR A 318 -5.59 -54.39 17.70
N SER A 319 -6.72 -54.80 17.13
CA SER A 319 -7.65 -55.70 17.80
C SER A 319 -8.20 -56.71 16.79
N ARG A 320 -7.78 -57.97 16.97
CA ARG A 320 -8.38 -59.14 16.36
C ARG A 320 -9.83 -59.25 16.83
N SER A 321 -10.80 -59.30 15.92
CA SER A 321 -12.01 -60.10 16.13
C SER A 321 -12.55 -60.65 14.81
N LEU A 322 -12.27 -61.94 14.63
CA LEU A 322 -13.14 -63.00 14.11
C LEU A 322 -13.96 -62.71 12.84
N CYS A 323 -13.47 -63.29 11.75
CA CYS A 323 -14.26 -63.90 10.70
C CYS A 323 -15.48 -64.64 11.28
N ASN A 324 -16.69 -64.33 10.81
CA ASN A 324 -17.68 -65.36 10.53
C ASN A 324 -18.61 -64.93 9.40
N LYS A 325 -18.42 -65.59 8.25
CA LYS A 325 -19.42 -65.74 7.20
C LYS A 325 -20.57 -66.55 7.76
N THR A 326 -21.80 -66.09 7.57
CA THR A 326 -22.94 -66.98 7.28
C THR A 326 -23.98 -66.22 6.48
N ASN A 327 -24.22 -66.72 5.27
CA ASN A 327 -25.35 -66.43 4.41
C ASN A 327 -26.66 -66.85 5.08
N ARG A 328 -27.69 -66.00 4.99
CA ARG A 328 -28.99 -66.35 4.40
C ARG A 328 -29.77 -65.10 4.05
#